data_AF-A0A8J5NAJ0-F1
#
_entry.id   AF-A0A8J5NAJ0-F1
#
_cell.length_a   1.000
_cell.length_b   1.000
_cell.length_c   1.000
_cell.angle_alpha   90.00
_cell.angle_beta   90.00
_cell.angle_gamma   90.00
#
_symmetry.space_group_name_H-M   'P 1'
#
loop_
_entity.id
_entity.type
_entity.pdbx_description
1 polymer ?
#
loop_
_entity_poly.entity_id
_entity_poly.type
_entity_poly.pdbx_seq_one_letter_code
_entity_poly.pdbx_strand_id
1 'polypeptide(L)'
;MVTASKKFQVQQHLKTSKHIRLKAVKSNSAQKEQQLLLACSSKSGPDRSQFNADLCKAFVSADIPLHKLNNKCLKSFLEQYTGKKVPDESTLRKNYVSQLFKDTMEIIRRKACGKKIWVSLDETTHYVRPPMYETCTNRLAIALVTDDLSGASQHVGASNIINKQ
;
A
#
# COMPACT_ATOMS: atom_id res chain seq x y z
N MET A 1 -18.04 29.69 6.79
CA MET A 1 -17.77 31.13 6.52
C MET A 1 -16.25 31.30 6.42
N VAL A 2 -15.70 31.42 5.21
CA VAL A 2 -14.24 31.60 5.03
C VAL A 2 -13.93 33.07 5.31
N THR A 3 -13.16 33.34 6.36
CA THR A 3 -12.75 34.70 6.74
C THR A 3 -11.98 35.35 5.58
N ALA A 4 -12.31 36.61 5.25
CA ALA A 4 -11.85 37.32 4.05
C ALA A 4 -10.32 37.30 3.86
N SER A 5 -9.56 37.30 4.97
CA SER A 5 -8.10 37.22 4.97
C SER A 5 -7.56 35.93 4.34
N LYS A 6 -8.24 34.78 4.52
CA LYS A 6 -7.84 33.50 3.93
C LYS A 6 -8.06 33.48 2.43
N LYS A 7 -9.16 34.08 1.95
CA LYS A 7 -9.46 34.21 0.51
C LYS A 7 -8.47 35.16 -0.18
N PHE A 8 -8.13 36.27 0.48
CA PHE A 8 -7.17 37.25 -0.04
C PHE A 8 -5.77 36.64 -0.23
N GLN A 9 -5.26 35.89 0.75
CA GLN A 9 -3.96 35.24 0.66
C GLN A 9 -3.87 34.24 -0.50
N VAL A 10 -4.92 33.45 -0.71
CA VAL A 10 -4.98 32.51 -1.85
C VAL A 10 -5.00 33.27 -3.17
N GLN A 11 -5.78 34.34 -3.28
CA GLN A 11 -5.80 35.15 -4.50
C GLN A 11 -4.47 35.88 -4.76
N GLN A 12 -3.78 36.34 -3.73
CA GLN A 12 -2.46 36.94 -3.86
C GLN A 12 -1.40 35.92 -4.29
N HIS A 13 -1.46 34.69 -3.75
CA HIS A 13 -0.58 33.59 -4.16
C HIS A 13 -0.76 33.24 -5.65
N LEU A 14 -2.01 33.18 -6.13
CA LEU A 14 -2.31 32.92 -7.55
C LEU A 14 -1.81 34.03 -8.49
N LYS A 15 -1.74 35.27 -8.00
CA LYS A 15 -1.22 36.43 -8.74
C LYS A 15 0.30 36.59 -8.64
N THR A 16 0.97 35.77 -7.84
CA THR A 16 2.43 35.88 -7.64
C THR A 16 3.19 35.46 -8.90
N SER A 17 4.27 36.19 -9.23
CA SER A 17 5.13 35.93 -10.40
C SER A 17 5.65 34.50 -10.48
N LYS A 18 5.86 33.84 -9.33
CA LYS A 18 6.25 32.42 -9.22
C LYS A 18 5.17 31.48 -9.76
N HIS A 19 3.90 31.70 -9.43
CA HIS A 19 2.78 30.88 -9.93
C HIS A 19 2.57 31.09 -11.44
N ILE A 20 2.63 32.33 -11.90
CA ILE A 20 2.49 32.69 -13.32
C ILE A 20 3.60 32.03 -14.16
N ARG A 21 4.86 32.11 -13.70
CA ARG A 21 6.01 31.48 -14.37
C ARG A 21 5.89 29.96 -14.43
N LEU A 22 5.49 29.29 -13.34
CA LEU A 22 5.31 27.84 -13.32
C LEU A 22 4.15 27.38 -14.22
N LYS A 23 3.06 28.18 -14.31
CA LYS A 23 1.93 27.91 -15.20
C LYS A 23 2.33 28.05 -16.68
N ALA A 24 3.14 29.07 -17.03
CA ALA A 24 3.67 29.26 -18.38
C ALA A 24 4.66 28.18 -18.81
N VAL A 25 5.46 27.64 -17.88
CA VAL A 25 6.37 26.50 -18.16
C VAL A 25 5.58 25.20 -18.41
N LYS A 26 4.44 25.02 -17.73
CA LYS A 26 3.55 23.87 -17.96
C LYS A 26 2.81 23.92 -19.30
N SER A 27 2.48 25.10 -19.83
CA SER A 27 1.83 25.21 -21.15
C SER A 27 2.81 25.00 -22.31
N ASN A 28 4.09 25.35 -22.15
CA ASN A 28 5.11 25.16 -23.20
C ASN A 28 5.74 23.76 -23.24
N SER A 29 5.53 22.91 -22.24
CA SER A 29 6.06 21.54 -22.20
C SER A 29 5.19 20.51 -22.96
N ALA A 30 4.06 20.94 -23.55
CA ALA A 30 3.23 20.09 -24.39
C ALA A 30 3.77 19.91 -25.83
N GLN A 31 4.83 20.63 -26.25
CA GLN A 31 5.27 20.68 -27.66
C GLN A 31 6.78 20.47 -27.88
N LYS A 32 7.53 19.91 -26.92
CA LYS A 32 8.94 19.51 -27.18
C LYS A 32 9.18 18.06 -26.79
N GLU A 33 8.57 17.20 -27.60
CA GLU A 33 8.90 15.79 -27.68
C GLU A 33 10.26 15.67 -28.38
N GLN A 34 11.36 15.65 -27.60
CA GLN A 34 12.64 15.18 -28.12
C GLN A 34 12.54 13.65 -28.19
N GLN A 35 12.26 13.16 -29.40
CA GLN A 35 12.40 11.76 -29.79
C GLN A 35 13.81 11.27 -29.44
N LEU A 36 13.90 10.39 -28.44
CA LEU A 36 14.99 9.45 -28.33
C LEU A 36 14.47 8.12 -28.84
N LEU A 37 14.82 7.78 -30.07
CA LEU A 37 14.52 6.48 -30.67
C LEU A 37 15.40 5.42 -29.98
N LEU A 38 14.83 4.67 -29.04
CA LEU A 38 15.27 3.30 -28.77
C LEU A 38 14.20 2.35 -29.32
N ALA A 39 14.59 1.65 -30.38
CA ALA A 39 13.77 0.66 -31.05
C ALA A 39 13.50 -0.56 -30.17
N CYS A 40 12.27 -1.06 -30.31
CA CYS A 40 11.85 -2.46 -30.23
C CYS A 40 12.40 -3.32 -29.09
N SER A 41 11.61 -3.41 -28.01
CA SER A 41 11.31 -4.71 -27.41
C SER A 41 9.88 -4.71 -26.93
N SER A 42 9.18 -5.79 -27.27
CA SER A 42 7.79 -6.12 -27.00
C SER A 42 7.28 -5.56 -25.66
N LYS A 43 6.08 -4.96 -25.69
CA LYS A 43 5.34 -4.55 -24.50
C LYS A 43 5.18 -5.72 -23.53
N SER A 44 6.08 -5.80 -22.57
CA SER A 44 5.78 -6.26 -21.22
C SER A 44 6.28 -5.13 -20.31
N GLY A 45 5.43 -4.65 -19.39
CA GLY A 45 5.95 -3.86 -18.26
C GLY A 45 7.06 -4.65 -17.57
N PRO A 46 7.91 -4.03 -16.71
CA PRO A 46 9.08 -4.69 -16.13
C PRO A 46 8.67 -6.08 -15.69
N ASP A 47 9.24 -7.10 -16.33
CA ASP A 47 8.79 -8.49 -16.24
C ASP A 47 8.65 -8.84 -14.75
N ARG A 48 7.42 -8.73 -14.25
CA ARG A 48 7.16 -8.74 -12.81
C ARG A 48 7.24 -10.20 -12.44
N SER A 49 8.45 -10.62 -12.12
CA SER A 49 8.73 -11.99 -11.72
C SER A 49 7.74 -12.37 -10.63
N GLN A 50 6.90 -13.36 -10.92
CA GLN A 50 5.90 -13.90 -10.00
C GLN A 50 6.56 -14.26 -8.66
N PHE A 51 7.78 -14.78 -8.71
CA PHE A 51 8.61 -15.08 -7.54
C PHE A 51 8.82 -13.86 -6.63
N ASN A 52 9.10 -12.67 -7.19
CA ASN A 52 9.33 -11.46 -6.40
C ASN A 52 8.04 -10.96 -5.75
N ALA A 53 6.90 -11.12 -6.44
CA ALA A 53 5.59 -10.79 -5.89
C ALA A 53 5.23 -11.72 -4.72
N ASP A 54 5.43 -13.03 -4.90
CA ASP A 54 5.17 -14.04 -3.87
C ASP A 54 6.10 -13.89 -2.67
N LEU A 55 7.39 -13.61 -2.90
CA LEU A 55 8.35 -13.31 -1.85
C LEU A 55 7.92 -12.09 -1.02
N CYS A 56 7.55 -10.99 -1.69
CA CYS A 56 7.07 -9.79 -1.01
C CYS A 56 5.81 -10.06 -0.18
N LYS A 57 4.87 -10.82 -0.74
CA LYS A 57 3.62 -11.19 -0.08
C LYS A 57 3.87 -12.06 1.15
N ALA A 58 4.76 -13.04 1.06
CA ALA A 58 5.12 -13.90 2.18
C ALA A 58 5.73 -13.11 3.35
N PHE A 59 6.68 -12.21 3.06
CA PHE A 59 7.30 -11.36 4.09
C PHE A 59 6.28 -10.47 4.78
N VAL A 60 5.41 -9.81 4.02
CA VAL A 60 4.37 -8.93 4.59
C VAL A 60 3.34 -9.74 5.38
N SER A 61 2.97 -10.92 4.91
CA SER A 61 2.01 -11.79 5.60
C SER A 61 2.56 -12.36 6.91
N ALA A 62 3.88 -12.57 6.99
CA ALA A 62 4.58 -13.02 8.19
C ALA A 62 5.01 -11.87 9.13
N ASP A 63 4.62 -10.62 8.83
CA ASP A 63 5.05 -9.41 9.54
C ASP A 63 6.60 -9.26 9.62
N ILE A 64 7.30 -9.73 8.58
CA ILE A 64 8.75 -9.65 8.48
C ILE A 64 9.14 -8.42 7.66
N PRO A 65 9.92 -7.48 8.23
CA PRO A 65 10.38 -6.31 7.50
C PRO A 65 11.24 -6.67 6.29
N LEU A 66 10.97 -6.05 5.14
CA LEU A 66 11.71 -6.31 3.89
C LEU A 66 13.21 -6.05 3.99
N HIS A 67 13.66 -5.13 4.86
CA HIS A 67 15.09 -4.82 5.01
C HIS A 67 15.92 -6.02 5.48
N LYS A 68 15.27 -7.04 6.08
CA LYS A 68 15.93 -8.28 6.48
C LYS A 68 16.51 -9.06 5.30
N LEU A 69 15.99 -8.86 4.08
CA LEU A 69 16.54 -9.43 2.85
C LEU A 69 17.93 -8.90 2.49
N ASN A 70 18.35 -7.77 3.04
CA ASN A 70 19.70 -7.25 2.85
C ASN A 70 20.75 -8.04 3.64
N ASN A 71 20.34 -8.97 4.52
CA ASN A 71 21.25 -9.88 5.20
C ASN A 71 21.83 -10.89 4.19
N LYS A 72 23.16 -10.90 4.06
CA LYS A 72 23.88 -11.76 3.09
C LYS A 72 23.63 -13.25 3.29
N CYS A 73 23.53 -13.71 4.54
CA CYS A 73 23.29 -15.14 4.84
C CYS A 73 21.88 -15.56 4.40
N LEU A 74 20.87 -14.75 4.74
CA LEU A 74 19.49 -15.01 4.31
C LEU A 74 19.36 -14.96 2.79
N LYS A 75 19.99 -13.97 2.15
CA LYS A 75 19.97 -13.81 0.69
C LYS A 75 20.62 -15.00 0.00
N SER A 76 21.81 -15.41 0.44
CA SER A 76 22.53 -16.56 -0.13
C SER A 76 21.74 -17.86 0.06
N PHE A 77 21.12 -18.06 1.23
CA PHE A 77 20.24 -19.20 1.49
C PHE A 77 19.08 -19.24 0.50
N LEU A 78 18.34 -18.14 0.35
CA LEU A 78 17.22 -18.07 -0.57
C LEU A 78 17.65 -18.30 -2.02
N GLU A 79 18.73 -17.67 -2.46
CA GLU A 79 19.26 -17.82 -3.82
C GLU A 79 19.72 -19.26 -4.12
N GLN A 80 20.35 -19.93 -3.16
CA GLN A 80 20.79 -21.32 -3.29
C GLN A 80 19.63 -22.30 -3.50
N TYR A 81 18.57 -22.18 -2.69
CA TYR A 81 17.45 -23.13 -2.73
C TYR A 81 16.40 -22.80 -3.79
N THR A 82 16.29 -21.53 -4.23
CA THR A 82 15.32 -21.14 -5.26
C THR A 82 15.90 -21.06 -6.66
N GLY A 83 17.23 -21.03 -6.80
CA GLY A 83 17.91 -20.83 -8.09
C GLY A 83 17.61 -19.48 -8.75
N LYS A 84 16.97 -18.55 -8.01
CA LYS A 84 16.56 -17.23 -8.48
C LYS A 84 17.28 -16.18 -7.68
N LYS A 85 17.70 -15.11 -8.36
CA LYS A 85 18.30 -13.95 -7.71
C LYS A 85 17.26 -13.24 -6.85
N VAL A 86 17.58 -12.99 -5.58
CA VAL A 86 16.70 -12.29 -4.67
C VAL A 86 16.87 -10.78 -4.88
N PRO A 87 15.77 -10.04 -5.13
CA PRO A 87 15.83 -8.61 -5.33
C PRO A 87 16.16 -7.88 -4.02
N ASP A 88 16.83 -6.74 -4.11
CA ASP A 88 17.04 -5.88 -2.96
C ASP A 88 15.73 -5.27 -2.48
N GLU A 89 15.70 -4.93 -1.19
CA GLU A 89 14.52 -4.42 -0.52
C GLU A 89 13.96 -3.14 -1.17
N SER A 90 14.83 -2.26 -1.69
CA SER A 90 14.41 -1.08 -2.44
C SER A 90 13.63 -1.42 -3.72
N THR A 91 14.01 -2.50 -4.40
CA THR A 91 13.32 -3.00 -5.60
C THR A 91 11.95 -3.56 -5.22
N LEU A 92 11.85 -4.30 -4.12
CA LEU A 92 10.58 -4.82 -3.62
C LEU A 92 9.61 -3.71 -3.22
N ARG A 93 10.09 -2.69 -2.50
CA ARG A 93 9.27 -1.54 -2.09
C ARG A 93 8.70 -0.76 -3.26
N LYS A 94 9.53 -0.45 -4.27
CA LYS A 94 9.07 0.37 -5.42
C LYS A 94 8.10 -0.39 -6.32
N ASN A 95 8.34 -1.68 -6.53
CA ASN A 95 7.63 -2.43 -7.57
C ASN A 95 6.46 -3.27 -7.04
N TYR A 96 6.49 -3.77 -5.80
CA TYR A 96 5.51 -4.78 -5.36
C TYR A 96 4.63 -4.31 -4.19
N VAL A 97 5.19 -3.55 -3.25
CA VAL A 97 4.44 -3.09 -2.06
C VAL A 97 3.21 -2.25 -2.41
N SER A 98 3.35 -1.33 -3.38
CA SER A 98 2.22 -0.48 -3.82
C SER A 98 1.05 -1.28 -4.38
N GLN A 99 1.33 -2.39 -5.08
CA GLN A 99 0.28 -3.25 -5.63
C GLN A 99 -0.36 -4.08 -4.52
N LEU A 100 0.44 -4.72 -3.68
CA LEU A 100 -0.03 -5.53 -2.55
C LEU A 100 -0.94 -4.74 -1.60
N PHE A 101 -0.61 -3.47 -1.36
CA PHE A 101 -1.45 -2.56 -0.58
C PHE A 101 -2.82 -2.33 -1.23
N LYS A 102 -2.86 -2.07 -2.55
CA LYS A 102 -4.12 -1.86 -3.27
C LYS A 102 -5.00 -3.09 -3.22
N ASP A 103 -4.42 -4.26 -3.47
CA ASP A 103 -5.15 -5.54 -3.46
C ASP A 103 -5.74 -5.81 -2.07
N THR A 104 -4.94 -5.60 -1.01
CA THR A 104 -5.39 -5.75 0.38
C THR A 104 -6.48 -4.75 0.73
N MET A 105 -6.35 -3.50 0.29
CA MET A 105 -7.34 -2.46 0.50
C MET A 105 -8.66 -2.79 -0.20
N GLU A 106 -8.61 -3.37 -1.40
CA GLU A 106 -9.81 -3.82 -2.11
C GLU A 106 -10.51 -4.96 -1.36
N ILE A 107 -9.75 -5.91 -0.81
CA ILE A 107 -10.31 -6.98 0.03
C ILE A 107 -10.99 -6.39 1.27
N ILE A 108 -10.36 -5.44 1.95
CA ILE A 108 -10.95 -4.75 3.11
C ILE A 108 -12.23 -4.03 2.70
N ARG A 109 -12.23 -3.28 1.60
CA ARG A 109 -13.42 -2.57 1.08
C ARG A 109 -14.54 -3.54 0.75
N ARG A 110 -14.23 -4.69 0.14
CA ARG A 110 -15.22 -5.72 -0.17
C ARG A 110 -15.81 -6.33 1.09
N LYS A 111 -14.99 -6.60 2.10
CA LYS A 111 -15.45 -7.11 3.41
C LYS A 111 -16.28 -6.10 4.20
N ALA A 112 -15.99 -4.80 4.04
CA ALA A 112 -16.69 -3.71 4.69
C ALA A 112 -17.92 -3.23 3.91
N CYS A 113 -18.06 -3.59 2.64
CA CYS A 113 -19.19 -3.21 1.81
C CYS A 113 -20.51 -3.72 2.42
N GLY A 114 -21.49 -2.83 2.55
CA GLY A 114 -22.81 -3.17 3.11
C GLY A 114 -22.85 -3.37 4.63
N LYS A 115 -21.73 -3.14 5.35
CA LYS A 115 -21.66 -3.28 6.81
C LYS A 115 -21.56 -1.92 7.48
N LYS A 116 -22.08 -1.82 8.71
CA LYS A 116 -21.87 -0.64 9.56
C LYS A 116 -20.41 -0.63 10.02
N ILE A 117 -19.72 0.49 9.88
CA ILE A 117 -18.32 0.66 10.29
C ILE A 117 -18.30 1.60 11.48
N TRP A 118 -17.65 1.19 12.56
CA TRP A 118 -17.36 2.07 13.69
C TRP A 118 -15.88 2.44 13.68
N VAL A 119 -15.58 3.71 13.95
CA VAL A 119 -14.21 4.24 13.95
C VAL A 119 -13.95 4.91 15.30
N SER A 120 -13.08 4.31 16.10
CA SER A 120 -12.48 4.94 17.27
C SER A 120 -11.22 5.69 16.89
N LEU A 121 -11.00 6.82 17.55
CA LEU A 121 -9.73 7.53 17.58
C LEU A 121 -9.20 7.41 19.01
N ASP A 122 -8.03 6.79 19.16
CA ASP A 122 -7.34 6.71 20.45
C ASP A 122 -6.04 7.52 20.38
N GLU A 123 -5.88 8.46 21.31
CA GLU A 123 -4.68 9.29 21.41
C GLU A 123 -3.63 8.53 22.23
N THR A 124 -2.83 7.71 21.56
CA THR A 124 -1.71 7.02 22.20
C THR A 124 -0.46 7.89 22.20
N THR A 125 -0.09 8.43 23.35
CA THR A 125 1.20 9.11 23.54
C THR A 125 2.31 8.06 23.69
N HIS A 126 3.17 7.91 22.69
CA HIS A 126 4.42 7.17 22.89
C HIS A 126 5.43 8.09 23.58
N TYR A 127 5.97 7.67 24.72
CA TYR A 127 7.10 8.34 25.34
C TYR A 127 8.38 7.60 24.94
N VAL A 128 8.96 7.93 23.78
CA VAL A 128 10.38 7.62 23.53
C VAL A 128 11.22 8.74 24.12
N ARG A 129 11.83 8.49 25.28
CA ARG A 129 12.80 9.42 25.88
C ARG A 129 14.10 9.34 25.05
N PRO A 130 14.44 10.35 24.22
CA PRO A 130 15.34 11.45 24.66
C PRO A 130 15.03 12.83 24.00
N PRO A 131 15.75 13.91 24.38
CA PRO A 131 15.14 15.12 24.96
C PRO A 131 14.18 15.88 24.04
N MET A 132 13.06 16.30 24.62
CA MET A 132 12.35 17.54 24.29
C MET A 132 11.78 17.67 22.87
N TYR A 133 10.87 16.77 22.48
CA TYR A 133 9.68 17.17 21.70
C TYR A 133 8.58 16.12 21.87
N GLU A 134 7.37 16.59 22.19
CA GLU A 134 6.17 15.76 22.19
C GLU A 134 5.78 15.47 20.74
N THR A 135 5.73 14.18 20.38
CA THR A 135 5.13 13.74 19.11
C THR A 135 3.85 12.98 19.40
N CYS A 136 2.71 13.68 19.32
CA CYS A 136 1.39 13.04 19.28
C CYS A 136 1.32 12.15 18.05
N THR A 137 1.40 10.84 18.25
CA THR A 137 1.28 9.86 17.17
C THR A 137 -0.11 9.26 17.26
N ASN A 138 -1.07 9.84 16.54
CA ASN A 138 -2.44 9.34 16.48
C ASN A 138 -2.46 7.94 15.86
N ARG A 139 -2.73 6.89 16.65
CA ARG A 139 -3.00 5.54 16.11
C ARG A 139 -4.50 5.42 15.83
N LEU A 140 -4.88 5.25 14.57
CA LEU A 140 -6.23 4.85 14.22
C LEU A 140 -6.40 3.34 14.49
N ALA A 141 -7.21 2.99 15.50
CA ALA A 141 -7.72 1.64 15.67
C ALA A 141 -9.04 1.51 14.90
N ILE A 142 -9.02 0.78 13.78
CA ILE A 142 -10.23 0.42 13.03
C ILE A 142 -10.73 -0.91 13.59
N ALA A 143 -11.79 -0.89 14.38
CA ALA A 143 -12.51 -2.09 14.77
C ALA A 143 -13.64 -2.36 13.77
N LEU A 144 -13.51 -3.43 12.97
CA LEU A 144 -14.62 -3.92 12.15
C LEU A 144 -15.52 -4.77 13.05
N VAL A 145 -16.50 -4.12 13.71
CA VAL A 145 -17.61 -4.85 14.34
C VAL A 145 -18.54 -5.30 13.21
N THR A 146 -18.53 -6.59 12.90
CA THR A 146 -19.54 -7.18 12.03
C THR A 146 -20.71 -7.60 12.90
N ASP A 147 -21.81 -6.85 12.86
CA ASP A 147 -23.08 -7.31 13.42
C ASP A 147 -23.59 -8.48 12.55
N ASP A 148 -23.24 -9.71 12.90
CA ASP A 148 -23.93 -10.90 12.40
C ASP A 148 -25.29 -10.99 13.09
N LEU A 149 -26.25 -10.21 12.60
CA LEU A 149 -27.67 -10.51 12.80
C LEU A 149 -28.12 -11.47 11.68
N SER A 150 -27.75 -12.73 11.81
CA SER A 150 -28.34 -13.84 11.07
C SER A 150 -28.50 -15.04 11.99
N GLY A 151 -29.53 -14.99 12.84
CA GLY A 151 -30.04 -16.16 13.52
C GLY A 151 -30.80 -17.09 12.57
N ALA A 152 -30.75 -18.38 12.91
CA ALA A 152 -31.60 -19.50 12.49
C ALA A 152 -31.36 -20.14 11.10
N SER A 153 -30.70 -21.31 11.08
CA SER A 153 -31.44 -22.58 11.10
C SER A 153 -30.45 -23.77 11.17
N GLN A 154 -30.54 -24.54 12.26
CA GLN A 154 -30.04 -25.91 12.31
C GLN A 154 -31.03 -26.78 11.52
N HIS A 155 -30.55 -27.56 10.54
CA HIS A 155 -31.20 -28.83 10.25
C HIS A 155 -30.17 -29.92 9.99
N VAL A 156 -30.32 -30.95 10.80
CA VAL A 156 -29.63 -32.23 10.85
C VAL A 156 -29.99 -33.05 9.59
N GLY A 157 -29.06 -33.86 9.10
CA GLY A 157 -29.33 -34.83 8.04
C GLY A 157 -28.11 -35.64 7.63
N ALA A 158 -27.83 -36.73 8.34
CA ALA A 158 -26.79 -37.71 8.05
C ALA A 158 -27.09 -38.53 6.77
N SER A 159 -26.05 -39.04 6.09
CA SER A 159 -25.99 -40.43 5.58
C SER A 159 -24.61 -40.80 4.98
N ASN A 160 -23.97 -41.77 5.66
CA ASN A 160 -23.22 -42.94 5.19
C ASN A 160 -22.16 -42.83 4.06
N ILE A 161 -20.90 -43.02 4.46
CA ILE A 161 -19.83 -43.57 3.62
C ILE A 161 -19.69 -45.05 3.99
N ILE A 162 -20.03 -45.93 3.04
CA ILE A 162 -19.73 -47.36 3.07
C ILE A 162 -18.32 -47.52 2.51
N ASN A 163 -17.38 -48.11 3.26
CA ASN A 163 -16.18 -48.69 2.68
C ASN A 163 -15.92 -50.04 3.34
N LYS A 164 -16.07 -51.10 2.56
CA LYS A 164 -15.86 -52.50 2.93
C LYS A 164 -14.47 -52.88 2.42
N GLN A 165 -13.58 -53.30 3.32
CA GLN A 165 -12.49 -54.21 2.98
C GLN A 165 -12.99 -55.65 3.11
#